data_AF-A0AAW5D246-F1
#
_entry.id   AF-A0AAW5D246-F1
#
_cell.length_a   1.000
_cell.length_b   1.000
_cell.length_c   1.000
_cell.angle_alpha   90.00
_cell.angle_beta   90.00
_cell.angle_gamma   90.00
#
_symmetry.space_group_name_H-M   'P 1'
#
loop_
_entity.id
_entity.type
_entity.pdbx_description
1 polymer ?
#
loop_
_entity_poly.entity_id
_entity_poly.type
_entity_poly.pdbx_seq_one_letter_code
_entity_poly.pdbx_strand_id
1 'polypeptide(L)'
;MEISLEEQKSLLNQFLERWPVEKINQLTLEEYIDVDNYDTFAYWLEHKTRELGSIRGGDASKFGIYKRKQPPKGNRKHISHGELYSWVSRFGNSEEDAFENVKAKLIDIIRLVGADDLEGIDNIDLGDTLKWKVAFLYQNQGTPALLNIFKLESLRQISNKPKATFPEAYRLLMAERGSKNVIEYGFDVYKQHKAMLLLDDDDDVDDEKHYQTSKSSAALNTILYGPPGTGKTYSTISKAIEIIEPKFWATNIKNRAALKQRFDELVKSNRINFVTFHQSFSYEDFVEGIKANTDENGKISYDIEEGIFKQMCDAASSRVVTEESDLSIDVSSRNVWKMSLGNTQGEDAYVYDHCIEHNYIALGYGGTIDFSGADSRKEITKLYRDAGFTIETKATITT
;
A
#
# COMPACT_ATOMS: atom_id res chain seq x y z
N MET A 1 -10.88 -4.21 10.27
CA MET A 1 -11.55 -4.92 11.36
C MET A 1 -12.67 -5.54 10.60
N GLU A 2 -12.61 -6.85 10.40
CA GLU A 2 -13.75 -7.53 9.80
C GLU A 2 -14.90 -7.39 10.79
N ILE A 3 -15.96 -6.70 10.39
CA ILE A 3 -17.18 -6.62 11.20
C ILE A 3 -17.79 -8.03 11.29
N SER A 4 -18.36 -8.35 12.43
CA SER A 4 -19.01 -9.63 12.68
C SER A 4 -20.20 -9.86 11.75
N LEU A 5 -20.62 -11.12 11.59
CA LEU A 5 -21.79 -11.46 10.79
C LEU A 5 -23.07 -10.77 11.31
N GLU A 6 -23.18 -10.54 12.62
CA GLU A 6 -24.30 -9.81 13.22
C GLU A 6 -24.29 -8.33 12.82
N GLU A 7 -23.12 -7.70 12.81
CA GLU A 7 -22.94 -6.33 12.32
C GLU A 7 -23.23 -6.22 10.82
N GLN A 8 -22.84 -7.21 10.01
CA GLN A 8 -23.18 -7.26 8.58
C GLN A 8 -24.69 -7.36 8.37
N LYS A 9 -25.38 -8.25 9.11
CA LYS A 9 -26.85 -8.34 9.04
C LYS A 9 -27.52 -7.05 9.51
N SER A 10 -27.01 -6.43 10.56
CA SER A 10 -27.50 -5.13 11.04
C SER A 10 -27.33 -4.04 9.98
N LEU A 11 -26.17 -4.00 9.32
CA LEU A 11 -25.90 -3.04 8.24
C LEU A 11 -26.83 -3.25 7.04
N LEU A 12 -27.13 -4.50 6.68
CA LEU A 12 -28.09 -4.81 5.63
C LEU A 12 -29.50 -4.34 6.00
N ASN A 13 -29.94 -4.58 7.24
CA ASN A 13 -31.24 -4.11 7.72
C ASN A 13 -31.32 -2.59 7.71
N GLN A 14 -30.29 -1.88 8.16
CA GLN A 14 -30.22 -0.41 8.11
C GLN A 14 -30.33 0.11 6.67
N PHE A 15 -29.69 -0.57 5.71
CA PHE A 15 -29.83 -0.22 4.30
C PHE A 15 -31.28 -0.40 3.80
N LEU A 16 -31.91 -1.53 4.10
CA LEU A 16 -33.27 -1.84 3.67
C LEU A 16 -34.32 -0.97 4.37
N GLU A 17 -34.08 -0.55 5.62
CA GLU A 17 -34.91 0.43 6.33
C GLU A 17 -34.77 1.83 5.74
N ARG A 18 -33.55 2.23 5.33
CA ARG A 18 -33.31 3.53 4.71
C ARG A 18 -33.86 3.60 3.29
N TRP A 19 -33.75 2.50 2.55
CA TRP A 19 -34.12 2.35 1.15
C TRP A 19 -35.05 1.15 0.96
N PRO A 20 -36.28 1.21 1.47
CA PRO A 20 -37.26 0.15 1.20
C PRO A 20 -37.70 0.20 -0.27
N VAL A 21 -38.25 -0.91 -0.78
CA VAL A 21 -38.66 -1.03 -2.19
C VAL A 21 -39.64 0.07 -2.60
N GLU A 22 -40.56 0.43 -1.70
CA GLU A 22 -41.53 1.52 -1.87
C GLU A 22 -40.83 2.86 -2.09
N LYS A 23 -39.71 3.09 -1.38
CA LYS A 23 -38.93 4.31 -1.53
C LYS A 23 -38.15 4.31 -2.85
N ILE A 24 -37.64 3.18 -3.32
CA ILE A 24 -36.98 3.10 -4.64
C ILE A 24 -37.94 3.47 -5.77
N ASN A 25 -39.22 3.10 -5.68
CA ASN A 25 -40.24 3.49 -6.65
C ASN A 25 -40.46 5.02 -6.71
N GLN A 26 -40.21 5.73 -5.60
CA GLN A 26 -40.39 7.17 -5.48
C GLN A 26 -39.06 7.94 -5.48
N LEU A 27 -37.95 7.25 -5.76
CA LEU A 27 -36.61 7.82 -5.71
C LEU A 27 -36.50 9.04 -6.63
N THR A 28 -35.97 10.13 -6.08
CA THR A 28 -35.64 11.34 -6.84
C THR A 28 -34.16 11.33 -7.27
N LEU A 29 -33.80 12.13 -8.27
CA LEU A 29 -32.43 12.19 -8.77
C LEU A 29 -31.43 12.62 -7.68
N GLU A 30 -31.80 13.57 -6.83
CA GLU A 30 -30.98 14.05 -5.71
C GLU A 30 -30.82 13.01 -4.60
N GLU A 31 -31.84 12.19 -4.35
CA GLU A 31 -31.75 11.05 -3.43
C GLU A 31 -30.96 9.88 -4.03
N TYR A 32 -30.92 9.77 -5.35
CA TYR A 32 -30.15 8.72 -6.03
C TYR A 32 -28.65 8.97 -5.95
N ILE A 33 -28.19 10.15 -6.37
CA ILE A 33 -26.76 10.46 -6.41
C ILE A 33 -26.51 11.97 -6.29
N ASP A 34 -25.60 12.33 -5.40
CA ASP A 34 -25.20 13.72 -5.16
C ASP A 34 -23.74 13.75 -4.67
N VAL A 35 -23.06 14.88 -4.84
CA VAL A 35 -21.63 15.04 -4.52
C VAL A 35 -21.41 15.43 -3.07
N ASP A 36 -22.34 16.17 -2.46
CA ASP A 36 -22.20 16.77 -1.14
C ASP A 36 -23.16 16.12 -0.11
N ASN A 37 -23.96 15.12 -0.54
CA ASN A 37 -24.83 14.31 0.31
C ASN A 37 -24.32 12.86 0.48
N TYR A 38 -23.90 12.54 1.71
CA TYR A 38 -23.44 11.21 2.14
C TYR A 38 -24.56 10.24 2.52
N ASP A 39 -25.80 10.56 2.16
CA ASP A 39 -27.00 9.77 2.43
C ASP A 39 -27.87 9.58 1.18
N THR A 40 -27.23 9.45 0.03
CA THR A 40 -27.85 9.06 -1.25
C THR A 40 -27.79 7.56 -1.49
N PHE A 41 -28.66 7.04 -2.35
CA PHE A 41 -28.70 5.61 -2.67
C PHE A 41 -27.34 5.12 -3.21
N ALA A 42 -26.76 5.84 -4.17
CA ALA A 42 -25.44 5.51 -4.72
C ALA A 42 -24.34 5.55 -3.65
N TYR A 43 -24.37 6.51 -2.74
CA TYR A 43 -23.40 6.58 -1.64
C TYR A 43 -23.52 5.39 -0.68
N TRP A 44 -24.75 4.96 -0.38
CA TRP A 44 -24.97 3.75 0.42
C TRP A 44 -24.43 2.50 -0.26
N LEU A 45 -24.65 2.37 -1.57
CA LEU A 45 -24.16 1.23 -2.36
C LEU A 45 -22.62 1.17 -2.40
N GLU A 46 -21.94 2.31 -2.53
CA GLU A 46 -20.49 2.36 -2.68
C GLU A 46 -19.73 2.38 -1.36
N HIS A 47 -20.19 3.17 -0.39
CA HIS A 47 -19.43 3.44 0.83
C HIS A 47 -20.02 2.75 2.05
N LYS A 48 -21.32 2.96 2.35
CA LYS A 48 -21.90 2.46 3.61
C LYS A 48 -22.06 0.93 3.64
N THR A 49 -22.40 0.32 2.51
CA THR A 49 -22.58 -1.15 2.40
C THR A 49 -21.32 -1.89 1.92
N ARG A 50 -20.13 -1.27 2.05
CA ARG A 50 -18.85 -1.85 1.63
C ARG A 50 -18.56 -3.18 2.33
N GLU A 51 -18.86 -3.28 3.61
CA GLU A 51 -18.69 -4.50 4.41
C GLU A 51 -19.64 -5.64 3.98
N LEU A 52 -20.59 -5.37 3.08
CA LEU A 52 -21.46 -6.36 2.42
C LEU A 52 -20.98 -6.68 0.99
N GLY A 53 -19.74 -6.34 0.66
CA GLY A 53 -19.13 -6.49 -0.66
C GLY A 53 -18.86 -5.14 -1.33
N SER A 54 -17.60 -4.89 -1.70
CA SER A 54 -17.20 -3.61 -2.29
C SER A 54 -17.61 -3.48 -3.76
N ILE A 55 -18.07 -2.29 -4.15
CA ILE A 55 -18.21 -1.87 -5.55
C ILE A 55 -17.33 -0.67 -5.89
N ARG A 56 -16.35 -0.37 -5.02
CA ARG A 56 -15.39 0.72 -5.21
C ARG A 56 -14.47 0.41 -6.40
N GLY A 57 -13.87 1.45 -6.95
CA GLY A 57 -13.11 1.39 -8.20
C GLY A 57 -13.98 1.68 -9.43
N GLY A 58 -13.32 2.05 -10.52
CA GLY A 58 -13.97 2.50 -11.75
C GLY A 58 -14.44 3.96 -11.67
N ASP A 59 -14.97 4.47 -12.79
CA ASP A 59 -15.49 5.84 -12.84
C ASP A 59 -16.99 5.91 -12.51
N ALA A 60 -17.48 7.12 -12.20
CA ALA A 60 -18.86 7.36 -11.79
C ALA A 60 -19.92 6.98 -12.85
N SER A 61 -19.52 6.72 -14.11
CA SER A 61 -20.45 6.25 -15.14
C SER A 61 -21.04 4.87 -14.83
N LYS A 62 -20.44 4.09 -13.92
CA LYS A 62 -21.03 2.83 -13.42
C LYS A 62 -22.42 2.99 -12.81
N PHE A 63 -22.73 4.19 -12.31
CA PHE A 63 -24.05 4.56 -11.78
C PHE A 63 -25.06 4.94 -12.86
N GLY A 64 -24.67 4.94 -14.13
CA GLY A 64 -25.52 5.34 -15.25
C GLY A 64 -25.72 6.86 -15.37
N ILE A 65 -26.02 7.54 -14.26
CA ILE A 65 -26.07 9.00 -14.13
C ILE A 65 -25.34 9.42 -12.83
N TYR A 66 -24.63 10.55 -12.87
CA TYR A 66 -23.90 11.08 -11.72
C TYR A 66 -23.78 12.60 -11.75
N LYS A 67 -23.85 13.22 -10.56
CA LYS A 67 -23.69 14.66 -10.40
C LYS A 67 -22.22 15.05 -10.51
N ARG A 68 -21.92 16.15 -11.19
CA ARG A 68 -20.55 16.65 -11.34
C ARG A 68 -20.24 17.73 -10.32
N LYS A 69 -19.03 17.67 -9.73
CA LYS A 69 -18.48 18.78 -8.91
C LYS A 69 -17.84 19.90 -9.75
N GLN A 70 -17.44 19.57 -10.97
CA GLN A 70 -16.68 20.42 -11.89
C GLN A 70 -17.22 20.21 -13.30
N PRO A 71 -17.08 21.20 -14.21
CA PRO A 71 -17.49 21.04 -15.60
C PRO A 71 -16.82 19.82 -16.25
N PRO A 72 -17.47 19.17 -17.23
CA PRO A 72 -16.97 17.95 -17.84
C PRO A 72 -15.58 18.17 -18.47
N LYS A 73 -14.66 17.27 -18.16
CA LYS A 73 -13.29 17.30 -18.71
C LYS A 73 -13.22 16.43 -19.97
N GLY A 74 -13.05 17.09 -21.12
CA GLY A 74 -12.96 16.42 -22.42
C GLY A 74 -14.29 15.86 -22.90
N ASN A 75 -14.30 15.33 -24.12
CA ASN A 75 -15.50 14.82 -24.76
C ASN A 75 -15.43 13.29 -24.87
N ARG A 76 -16.23 12.57 -24.07
CA ARG A 76 -16.35 11.10 -24.16
C ARG A 76 -17.56 10.76 -25.00
N LYS A 77 -17.38 10.07 -26.13
CA LYS A 77 -18.46 9.77 -27.10
C LYS A 77 -19.70 9.06 -26.51
N HIS A 78 -19.56 8.39 -25.38
CA HIS A 78 -20.62 7.60 -24.74
C HIS A 78 -21.19 8.27 -23.47
N ILE A 79 -20.75 9.48 -23.13
CA ILE A 79 -21.25 10.24 -21.99
C ILE A 79 -21.89 11.53 -22.50
N SER A 80 -23.13 11.75 -22.08
CA SER A 80 -23.87 12.99 -22.29
C SER A 80 -23.76 13.87 -21.04
N HIS A 81 -23.93 15.17 -21.23
CA HIS A 81 -23.80 16.18 -20.17
C HIS A 81 -25.03 17.08 -20.17
N GLY A 82 -25.71 17.19 -19.03
CA GLY A 82 -26.76 18.17 -18.74
C GLY A 82 -26.18 19.39 -18.03
N GLU A 83 -27.00 20.07 -17.23
CA GLU A 83 -26.57 21.22 -16.44
C GLU A 83 -25.67 20.80 -15.29
N LEU A 84 -26.15 19.87 -14.45
CA LEU A 84 -25.45 19.42 -13.25
C LEU A 84 -24.99 17.97 -13.35
N TYR A 85 -25.68 17.14 -14.15
CA TYR A 85 -25.45 15.70 -14.22
C TYR A 85 -24.83 15.25 -15.54
N SER A 86 -23.98 14.24 -15.46
CA SER A 86 -23.49 13.46 -16.60
C SER A 86 -24.14 12.09 -16.58
N TRP A 87 -24.42 11.53 -17.75
CA TRP A 87 -24.97 10.17 -17.85
C TRP A 87 -24.41 9.43 -19.05
N VAL A 88 -24.52 8.10 -19.05
CA VAL A 88 -24.23 7.29 -20.22
C VAL A 88 -25.28 7.57 -21.29
N SER A 89 -24.84 8.01 -22.47
CA SER A 89 -25.73 8.59 -23.50
C SER A 89 -26.89 7.71 -23.91
N ARG A 90 -26.77 6.38 -23.78
CA ARG A 90 -27.84 5.42 -24.10
C ARG A 90 -29.02 5.45 -23.13
N PHE A 91 -28.87 6.07 -21.95
CA PHE A 91 -29.93 6.12 -20.94
C PHE A 91 -30.92 7.26 -21.14
N GLY A 92 -30.64 8.26 -21.96
CA GLY A 92 -31.61 9.34 -22.18
C GLY A 92 -31.03 10.56 -22.90
N ASN A 93 -31.92 11.49 -23.25
CA ASN A 93 -31.56 12.75 -23.90
C ASN A 93 -31.44 13.92 -22.92
N SER A 94 -32.02 13.80 -21.71
CA SER A 94 -31.86 14.72 -20.59
C SER A 94 -31.40 14.00 -19.31
N GLU A 95 -31.10 14.76 -18.26
CA GLU A 95 -30.73 14.18 -16.95
C GLU A 95 -31.92 13.50 -16.28
N GLU A 96 -33.14 14.01 -16.46
CA GLU A 96 -34.38 13.39 -15.99
C GLU A 96 -34.68 12.10 -16.75
N ASP A 97 -34.60 12.12 -18.08
CA ASP A 97 -34.81 10.93 -18.91
C ASP A 97 -33.83 9.82 -18.54
N ALA A 98 -32.55 10.18 -18.37
CA ALA A 98 -31.51 9.25 -17.99
C ALA A 98 -31.74 8.67 -16.60
N PHE A 99 -32.14 9.51 -15.64
CA PHE A 99 -32.47 9.07 -14.31
C PHE A 99 -33.66 8.11 -14.28
N GLU A 100 -34.78 8.46 -14.92
CA GLU A 100 -35.97 7.61 -14.94
C GLU A 100 -35.69 6.24 -15.60
N ASN A 101 -34.87 6.21 -16.65
CA ASN A 101 -34.44 4.96 -17.28
C ASN A 101 -33.52 4.11 -16.39
N VAL A 102 -32.64 4.73 -15.59
CA VAL A 102 -31.80 4.04 -14.61
C VAL A 102 -32.66 3.53 -13.45
N LYS A 103 -33.56 4.35 -12.92
CA LYS A 103 -34.49 4.01 -11.85
C LYS A 103 -35.40 2.84 -12.24
N ALA A 104 -35.97 2.85 -13.45
CA ALA A 104 -36.76 1.75 -13.98
C ALA A 104 -35.98 0.43 -13.98
N LYS A 105 -34.70 0.46 -14.39
CA LYS A 105 -33.82 -0.72 -14.35
C LYS A 105 -33.54 -1.20 -12.93
N LEU A 106 -33.34 -0.29 -11.97
CA LEU A 106 -33.17 -0.64 -10.55
C LEU A 106 -34.43 -1.35 -10.01
N ILE A 107 -35.61 -0.85 -10.33
CA ILE A 107 -36.89 -1.45 -9.94
C ILE A 107 -37.03 -2.85 -10.57
N ASP A 108 -36.68 -3.00 -11.85
CA ASP A 108 -36.70 -4.30 -12.52
C ASP A 108 -35.74 -5.30 -11.87
N ILE A 109 -34.53 -4.89 -11.50
CA ILE A 109 -33.56 -5.74 -10.78
C ILE A 109 -34.18 -6.25 -9.47
N ILE A 110 -34.77 -5.35 -8.68
CA ILE A 110 -35.39 -5.69 -7.38
C ILE A 110 -36.55 -6.68 -7.57
N ARG A 111 -37.39 -6.44 -8.58
CA ARG A 111 -38.50 -7.33 -8.93
C ARG A 111 -38.01 -8.72 -9.36
N LEU A 112 -37.00 -8.76 -10.23
CA LEU A 112 -36.48 -10.02 -10.79
C LEU A 112 -35.72 -10.85 -9.75
N VAL A 113 -34.94 -10.22 -8.86
CA VAL A 113 -34.28 -10.95 -7.78
C VAL A 113 -35.27 -11.50 -6.76
N GLY A 114 -36.37 -10.78 -6.51
CA GLY A 114 -37.49 -11.29 -5.70
C GLY A 114 -38.20 -12.51 -6.31
N ALA A 115 -38.12 -12.67 -7.63
CA ALA A 115 -38.65 -13.80 -8.38
C ALA A 115 -37.61 -14.90 -8.68
N ASP A 116 -36.38 -14.77 -8.18
CA ASP A 116 -35.23 -15.66 -8.46
C ASP A 116 -34.88 -15.78 -9.96
N ASP A 117 -35.20 -14.75 -10.77
CA ASP A 117 -34.93 -14.70 -12.21
C ASP A 117 -33.57 -14.04 -12.50
N LEU A 118 -32.50 -14.82 -12.33
CA LEU A 118 -31.13 -14.33 -12.52
C LEU A 118 -30.81 -14.02 -13.99
N GLU A 119 -31.38 -14.76 -14.94
CA GLU A 119 -31.26 -14.49 -16.38
C GLU A 119 -31.89 -13.15 -16.76
N GLY A 120 -33.07 -12.86 -16.21
CA GLY A 120 -33.72 -11.57 -16.38
C GLY A 120 -32.83 -10.44 -15.89
N ILE A 121 -32.19 -10.60 -14.73
CA ILE A 121 -31.22 -9.62 -14.19
C ILE A 121 -30.03 -9.48 -15.13
N ASP A 122 -29.42 -10.58 -15.59
CA ASP A 122 -28.21 -10.53 -16.42
C ASP A 122 -28.41 -9.72 -17.71
N ASN A 123 -29.61 -9.81 -18.30
CA ASN A 123 -30.02 -9.11 -19.51
C ASN A 123 -30.32 -7.61 -19.34
N ILE A 124 -30.36 -7.09 -18.10
CA ILE A 124 -30.57 -5.65 -17.88
C ILE A 124 -29.32 -4.88 -18.29
N ASP A 125 -29.50 -3.92 -19.19
CA ASP A 125 -28.47 -2.96 -19.60
C ASP A 125 -28.23 -1.91 -18.49
N LEU A 126 -27.51 -2.33 -17.46
CA LEU A 126 -26.95 -1.49 -16.40
C LEU A 126 -25.54 -2.02 -16.07
N GLY A 127 -24.67 -1.16 -15.54
CA GLY A 127 -23.31 -1.57 -15.18
C GLY A 127 -23.32 -2.78 -14.24
N ASP A 128 -22.59 -3.84 -14.60
CA ASP A 128 -22.69 -5.15 -13.94
C ASP A 128 -22.47 -5.07 -12.41
N THR A 129 -21.46 -4.32 -11.97
CA THR A 129 -21.15 -4.16 -10.55
C THR A 129 -22.31 -3.55 -9.77
N LEU A 130 -22.94 -2.50 -10.32
CA LEU A 130 -24.12 -1.87 -9.72
C LEU A 130 -25.32 -2.83 -9.72
N LYS A 131 -25.56 -3.45 -10.88
CA LYS A 131 -26.67 -4.37 -11.13
C LYS A 131 -26.70 -5.51 -10.11
N TRP A 132 -25.57 -6.21 -9.96
CA TRP A 132 -25.47 -7.35 -9.06
C TRP A 132 -25.37 -6.97 -7.58
N LYS A 133 -24.83 -5.78 -7.26
CA LYS A 133 -24.86 -5.27 -5.88
C LYS A 133 -26.28 -4.97 -5.42
N VAL A 134 -27.08 -4.31 -6.27
CA VAL A 134 -28.49 -4.04 -5.97
C VAL A 134 -29.26 -5.35 -5.83
N ALA A 135 -29.09 -6.28 -6.77
CA ALA A 135 -29.72 -7.61 -6.67
C ALA A 135 -29.35 -8.32 -5.36
N PHE A 136 -28.08 -8.32 -4.98
CA PHE A 136 -27.61 -8.94 -3.74
C PHE A 136 -28.22 -8.33 -2.47
N LEU A 137 -28.37 -7.00 -2.40
CA LEU A 137 -28.92 -6.33 -1.23
C LEU A 137 -30.44 -6.57 -1.07
N TYR A 138 -31.18 -6.67 -2.17
CA TYR A 138 -32.63 -6.89 -2.17
C TYR A 138 -33.06 -8.36 -2.30
N GLN A 139 -32.12 -9.30 -2.40
CA GLN A 139 -32.45 -10.72 -2.47
C GLN A 139 -33.18 -11.20 -1.21
N ASN A 140 -33.95 -12.28 -1.35
CA ASN A 140 -34.59 -12.91 -0.22
C ASN A 140 -33.55 -13.54 0.72
N GLN A 141 -33.43 -13.00 1.94
CA GLN A 141 -32.45 -13.47 2.92
C GLN A 141 -32.75 -14.89 3.46
N GLY A 142 -33.99 -15.36 3.35
CA GLY A 142 -34.37 -16.73 3.70
C GLY A 142 -33.94 -17.77 2.67
N THR A 143 -33.89 -17.37 1.39
CA THR A 143 -33.50 -18.21 0.26
C THR A 143 -32.53 -17.44 -0.66
N PRO A 144 -31.31 -17.13 -0.19
CA PRO A 144 -30.39 -16.32 -0.95
C PRO A 144 -29.87 -17.09 -2.17
N ALA A 145 -29.66 -16.38 -3.28
CA ALA A 145 -29.16 -16.90 -4.55
C ALA A 145 -27.86 -16.22 -5.00
N LEU A 146 -27.49 -15.10 -4.37
CA LEU A 146 -26.37 -14.24 -4.79
C LEU A 146 -25.33 -14.09 -3.69
N LEU A 147 -24.06 -14.16 -4.10
CA LEU A 147 -22.91 -13.88 -3.24
C LEU A 147 -22.54 -12.40 -3.32
N ASN A 148 -21.82 -11.93 -2.30
CA ASN A 148 -21.25 -10.58 -2.21
C ASN A 148 -20.02 -10.37 -3.12
N ILE A 149 -20.06 -10.87 -4.35
CA ILE A 149 -18.98 -10.80 -5.36
C ILE A 149 -19.58 -10.35 -6.69
N PHE A 150 -19.34 -9.11 -7.10
CA PHE A 150 -20.08 -8.47 -8.21
C PHE A 150 -19.28 -8.33 -9.51
N LYS A 151 -18.01 -8.79 -9.53
CA LYS A 151 -17.17 -8.80 -10.72
C LYS A 151 -17.25 -10.19 -11.38
N LEU A 152 -17.67 -10.23 -12.65
CA LEU A 152 -17.80 -11.50 -13.40
C LEU A 152 -16.49 -12.27 -13.47
N GLU A 153 -15.39 -11.56 -13.67
CA GLU A 153 -14.05 -12.16 -13.73
C GLU A 153 -13.71 -12.90 -12.43
N SER A 154 -13.95 -12.28 -11.28
CA SER A 154 -13.76 -12.93 -9.98
C SER A 154 -14.62 -14.18 -9.85
N LEU A 155 -15.92 -14.09 -10.17
CA LEU A 155 -16.81 -15.25 -10.13
C LEU A 155 -16.36 -16.40 -11.04
N ARG A 156 -15.90 -16.10 -12.26
CA ARG A 156 -15.39 -17.09 -13.22
C ARG A 156 -14.12 -17.77 -12.75
N GLN A 157 -13.20 -17.00 -12.17
CA GLN A 157 -11.94 -17.54 -11.66
C GLN A 157 -12.20 -18.45 -10.44
N ILE A 158 -13.03 -17.99 -9.50
CA ILE A 158 -13.40 -18.75 -8.30
C ILE A 158 -14.14 -20.04 -8.66
N SER A 159 -15.14 -19.96 -9.55
CA SER A 159 -15.89 -21.15 -10.01
C SER A 159 -15.10 -22.04 -10.96
N ASN A 160 -13.88 -21.64 -11.36
CA ASN A 160 -13.07 -22.30 -12.37
C ASN A 160 -13.83 -22.54 -13.70
N LYS A 161 -14.67 -21.57 -14.10
CA LYS A 161 -15.46 -21.59 -15.34
C LYS A 161 -15.22 -20.29 -16.15
N PRO A 162 -14.24 -20.25 -17.06
CA PRO A 162 -13.84 -19.01 -17.74
C PRO A 162 -14.92 -18.42 -18.67
N LYS A 163 -15.94 -19.20 -19.04
CA LYS A 163 -17.02 -18.78 -19.94
C LYS A 163 -18.37 -18.62 -19.24
N ALA A 164 -18.44 -18.81 -17.92
CA ALA A 164 -19.71 -18.75 -17.21
C ALA A 164 -20.36 -17.37 -17.32
N THR A 165 -21.68 -17.32 -17.43
CA THR A 165 -22.45 -16.09 -17.17
C THR A 165 -22.53 -15.82 -15.67
N PHE A 166 -23.02 -14.64 -15.27
CA PHE A 166 -23.25 -14.36 -13.85
C PHE A 166 -24.20 -15.40 -13.20
N PRO A 167 -25.40 -15.68 -13.77
CA PRO A 167 -26.30 -16.70 -13.23
C PRO A 167 -25.64 -18.08 -13.07
N GLU A 168 -24.90 -18.53 -14.09
CA GLU A 168 -24.21 -19.83 -14.05
C GLU A 168 -23.17 -19.87 -12.93
N ALA A 169 -22.35 -18.82 -12.80
CA ALA A 169 -21.31 -18.77 -11.79
C ALA A 169 -21.90 -18.71 -10.36
N TYR A 170 -22.95 -17.92 -10.12
CA TYR A 170 -23.61 -17.90 -8.81
C TYR A 170 -24.21 -19.25 -8.45
N ARG A 171 -24.91 -19.91 -9.38
CA ARG A 171 -25.51 -21.24 -9.11
C ARG A 171 -24.46 -22.28 -8.73
N LEU A 172 -23.32 -22.31 -9.44
CA LEU A 172 -22.23 -23.22 -9.15
C LEU A 172 -21.66 -22.99 -7.75
N LEU A 173 -21.34 -21.74 -7.41
CA LEU A 173 -20.77 -21.41 -6.10
C LEU A 173 -21.77 -21.63 -4.97
N MET A 174 -23.05 -21.31 -5.20
CA MET A 174 -24.11 -21.49 -4.20
C MET A 174 -24.43 -22.96 -3.94
N ALA A 175 -24.23 -23.86 -4.91
CA ALA A 175 -24.35 -25.30 -4.71
C ALA A 175 -23.31 -25.84 -3.70
N GLU A 176 -22.14 -25.22 -3.62
CA GLU A 176 -21.04 -25.59 -2.71
C GLU A 176 -21.14 -24.93 -1.32
N ARG A 177 -22.09 -23.99 -1.11
CA ARG A 177 -22.25 -23.23 0.14
C ARG A 177 -22.52 -24.09 1.38
N GLY A 178 -23.25 -25.20 1.20
CA GLY A 178 -23.77 -26.00 2.32
C GLY A 178 -24.65 -25.17 3.25
N SER A 179 -24.39 -25.24 4.56
CA SER A 179 -25.17 -24.54 5.60
C SER A 179 -24.63 -23.17 6.01
N LYS A 180 -23.56 -22.68 5.39
CA LYS A 180 -22.94 -21.39 5.73
C LYS A 180 -23.85 -20.21 5.38
N ASN A 181 -23.73 -19.11 6.11
CA ASN A 181 -24.42 -17.88 5.74
C ASN A 181 -23.88 -17.36 4.39
N VAL A 182 -24.74 -16.75 3.56
CA VAL A 182 -24.36 -16.30 2.21
C VAL A 182 -23.28 -15.23 2.21
N ILE A 183 -23.29 -14.30 3.18
CA ILE A 183 -22.31 -13.22 3.29
C ILE A 183 -20.94 -13.79 3.71
N GLU A 184 -20.95 -14.62 4.76
CA GLU A 184 -19.77 -15.30 5.27
C GLU A 184 -19.13 -16.20 4.20
N TYR A 185 -19.95 -17.03 3.54
CA TYR A 185 -19.48 -17.93 2.50
C TYR A 185 -18.88 -17.18 1.31
N GLY A 186 -19.51 -16.10 0.85
CA GLY A 186 -18.95 -15.34 -0.26
C GLY A 186 -17.62 -14.66 0.10
N PHE A 187 -17.43 -14.18 1.34
CA PHE A 187 -16.12 -13.71 1.80
C PHE A 187 -15.09 -14.83 1.91
N ASP A 188 -15.45 -15.98 2.47
CA ASP A 188 -14.55 -17.14 2.59
C ASP A 188 -14.02 -17.56 1.22
N VAL A 189 -14.92 -17.72 0.25
CA VAL A 189 -14.60 -18.14 -1.12
C VAL A 189 -13.73 -17.09 -1.82
N TYR A 190 -14.05 -15.81 -1.65
CA TYR A 190 -13.26 -14.72 -2.21
C TYR A 190 -11.84 -14.65 -1.61
N LYS A 191 -11.72 -14.79 -0.28
CA LYS A 191 -10.42 -14.81 0.41
C LYS A 191 -9.58 -16.03 0.03
N GLN A 192 -10.18 -17.22 -0.04
CA GLN A 192 -9.49 -18.43 -0.47
C GLN A 192 -8.91 -18.30 -1.88
N HIS A 193 -9.70 -17.73 -2.80
CA HIS A 193 -9.25 -17.49 -4.17
C HIS A 193 -8.15 -16.42 -4.26
N LYS A 194 -8.27 -15.32 -3.52
CA LYS A 194 -7.20 -14.30 -3.42
C LYS A 194 -5.91 -14.87 -2.83
N ALA A 195 -6.01 -15.67 -1.77
CA ALA A 195 -4.87 -16.35 -1.16
C ALA A 195 -4.19 -17.33 -2.12
N MET A 196 -4.98 -18.01 -2.97
CA MET A 196 -4.47 -18.92 -4.00
C MET A 196 -3.74 -18.21 -5.15
N LEU A 197 -4.11 -16.95 -5.45
CA LEU A 197 -3.54 -16.17 -6.55
C LEU A 197 -2.35 -15.26 -6.19
N LEU A 198 -1.97 -15.14 -4.91
CA LEU A 198 -0.92 -14.21 -4.46
C LEU A 198 -1.11 -12.76 -4.95
N LEU A 199 -2.38 -12.32 -5.10
CA LEU A 199 -2.72 -10.97 -5.53
C LEU A 199 -2.99 -10.08 -4.31
N ASP A 200 -2.13 -9.07 -4.10
CA ASP A 200 -2.36 -8.00 -3.11
C ASP A 200 -3.46 -7.05 -3.60
N ASP A 201 -4.31 -6.60 -2.68
CA ASP A 201 -5.46 -5.71 -2.91
C ASP A 201 -5.08 -4.41 -3.66
N ASP A 202 -5.59 -4.26 -4.89
CA ASP A 202 -5.55 -3.00 -5.66
C ASP A 202 -6.97 -2.40 -5.87
N ASP A 203 -7.96 -2.83 -5.09
CA ASP A 203 -9.28 -2.17 -5.04
C ASP A 203 -9.29 -1.13 -3.89
N ASP A 204 -8.75 0.06 -4.19
CA ASP A 204 -8.98 1.34 -3.51
C ASP A 204 -8.99 1.36 -1.96
N VAL A 205 -7.84 1.74 -1.39
CA VAL A 205 -7.71 2.17 0.00
C VAL A 205 -8.46 3.49 0.21
N ASP A 206 -9.46 3.48 1.08
CA ASP A 206 -9.54 4.46 2.17
C ASP A 206 -10.31 3.85 3.34
N ASP A 207 -9.69 4.08 4.49
CA ASP A 207 -9.94 3.73 5.87
C ASP A 207 -10.27 2.31 6.36
N GLU A 208 -9.46 1.96 7.36
CA GLU A 208 -9.57 0.97 8.44
C GLU A 208 -9.29 -0.52 8.19
N LYS A 209 -8.06 -0.89 8.64
CA LYS A 209 -7.69 -2.06 9.50
C LYS A 209 -7.58 -3.46 8.85
N HIS A 210 -6.36 -3.97 8.61
CA HIS A 210 -5.49 -4.72 9.55
C HIS A 210 -4.41 -5.48 8.76
N TYR A 211 -3.15 -5.33 9.17
CA TYR A 211 -1.97 -6.04 8.67
C TYR A 211 -1.89 -7.47 9.22
N GLN A 212 -1.55 -8.44 8.37
CA GLN A 212 -0.70 -9.57 8.76
C GLN A 212 0.56 -9.60 7.89
N THR A 213 1.67 -9.73 8.59
CA THR A 213 3.05 -9.76 8.11
C THR A 213 3.32 -11.02 7.28
N SER A 214 3.58 -10.86 5.99
CA SER A 214 4.53 -11.70 5.26
C SER A 214 5.11 -10.88 4.11
N LYS A 215 6.43 -10.99 3.88
CA LYS A 215 7.19 -10.22 2.88
C LYS A 215 6.51 -10.32 1.51
N SER A 216 5.76 -9.29 1.10
CA SER A 216 5.12 -9.23 -0.20
C SER A 216 6.12 -8.81 -1.28
N SER A 217 6.07 -9.49 -2.41
CA SER A 217 6.83 -9.17 -3.62
C SER A 217 6.19 -8.00 -4.38
N ALA A 218 5.89 -6.91 -3.68
CA ALA A 218 5.40 -5.68 -4.29
C ALA A 218 6.44 -5.14 -5.29
N ALA A 219 5.96 -4.48 -6.36
CA ALA A 219 6.84 -3.82 -7.31
C ALA A 219 7.71 -2.78 -6.57
N LEU A 220 9.02 -3.02 -6.54
CA LEU A 220 9.99 -2.20 -5.79
C LEU A 220 9.99 -0.73 -6.22
N ASN A 221 9.57 -0.46 -7.46
CA ASN A 221 9.49 0.88 -8.04
C ASN A 221 8.03 1.30 -8.20
N THR A 222 7.60 2.31 -7.45
CA THR A 222 6.23 2.83 -7.47
C THR A 222 6.23 4.32 -7.85
N ILE A 223 5.36 4.71 -8.80
CA ILE A 223 5.17 6.10 -9.23
C ILE A 223 3.78 6.57 -8.81
N LEU A 224 3.71 7.56 -7.92
CA LEU A 224 2.47 8.26 -7.60
C LEU A 224 2.22 9.33 -8.67
N TYR A 225 1.20 9.17 -9.51
CA TYR A 225 0.83 10.12 -10.56
C TYR A 225 -0.57 10.70 -10.32
N GLY A 226 -0.86 11.85 -10.94
CA GLY A 226 -2.15 12.52 -10.80
C GLY A 226 -2.04 14.04 -10.90
N PRO A 227 -3.19 14.76 -10.91
CA PRO A 227 -3.24 16.22 -11.05
C PRO A 227 -2.39 16.95 -9.99
N PRO A 228 -1.87 18.16 -10.27
CA PRO A 228 -1.22 18.99 -9.24
C PRO A 228 -2.19 19.27 -8.08
N GLY A 229 -1.68 19.35 -6.86
CA GLY A 229 -2.50 19.61 -5.66
C GLY A 229 -3.19 18.38 -5.03
N THR A 230 -3.03 17.17 -5.59
CA THR A 230 -3.63 15.92 -5.07
C THR A 230 -2.82 15.25 -3.95
N GLY A 231 -1.89 15.96 -3.32
CA GLY A 231 -1.16 15.44 -2.17
C GLY A 231 -0.15 14.31 -2.46
N LYS A 232 0.29 14.11 -3.71
CA LYS A 232 1.28 13.05 -4.04
C LYS A 232 2.52 13.10 -3.16
N THR A 233 3.15 14.28 -3.06
CA THR A 233 4.30 14.52 -2.16
C THR A 233 3.94 14.35 -0.69
N TYR A 234 2.71 14.70 -0.32
CA TYR A 234 2.20 14.54 1.03
C TYR A 234 2.09 13.06 1.43
N SER A 235 1.71 12.20 0.49
CA SER A 235 1.56 10.75 0.65
C SER A 235 2.90 10.00 0.61
N THR A 236 3.93 10.52 -0.07
CA THR A 236 5.27 9.89 -0.14
C THR A 236 5.87 9.67 1.24
N ILE A 237 5.69 10.63 2.16
CA ILE A 237 6.18 10.52 3.55
C ILE A 237 5.56 9.29 4.22
N SER A 238 4.24 9.17 4.20
CA SER A 238 3.53 8.05 4.83
C SER A 238 3.92 6.72 4.19
N LYS A 239 4.04 6.67 2.86
CA LYS A 239 4.40 5.45 2.13
C LYS A 239 5.84 5.00 2.41
N ALA A 240 6.78 5.93 2.55
CA ALA A 240 8.16 5.60 2.91
C ALA A 240 8.26 4.98 4.32
N ILE A 241 7.52 5.53 5.29
CA ILE A 241 7.46 4.97 6.66
C ILE A 241 6.74 3.62 6.68
N GLU A 242 5.69 3.44 5.88
CA GLU A 242 5.00 2.16 5.72
C GLU A 242 5.95 1.05 5.25
N ILE A 243 6.84 1.36 4.30
CA ILE A 243 7.81 0.41 3.75
C ILE A 243 8.93 0.08 4.75
N ILE A 244 9.49 1.09 5.42
CA ILE A 244 10.68 0.92 6.28
C ILE A 244 10.29 0.45 7.69
N GLU A 245 9.25 1.02 8.28
CA GLU A 245 8.81 0.76 9.66
C GLU A 245 7.28 0.53 9.74
N PRO A 246 6.77 -0.61 9.22
CA PRO A 246 5.33 -0.87 9.14
C PRO A 246 4.64 -0.86 10.52
N LYS A 247 5.33 -1.30 11.59
CA LYS A 247 4.81 -1.26 12.96
C LYS A 247 4.64 0.17 13.50
N PHE A 248 5.61 1.04 13.24
CA PHE A 248 5.56 2.45 13.66
C PHE A 248 4.50 3.21 12.88
N TRP A 249 4.42 2.96 11.58
CA TRP A 249 3.40 3.50 10.70
C TRP A 249 1.99 3.15 11.19
N ALA A 250 1.73 1.85 11.46
CA ALA A 250 0.42 1.36 11.86
C ALA A 250 -0.09 2.00 13.17
N THR A 251 0.82 2.31 14.10
CA THR A 251 0.49 2.95 15.38
C THR A 251 0.23 4.46 15.25
N ASN A 252 0.86 5.11 14.26
CA ASN A 252 0.85 6.57 14.10
C ASN A 252 0.09 7.05 12.85
N ILE A 253 -0.77 6.21 12.27
CA ILE A 253 -1.45 6.50 11.00
C ILE A 253 -2.25 7.81 11.01
N LYS A 254 -2.85 8.16 12.16
CA LYS A 254 -3.61 9.41 12.36
C LYS A 254 -2.73 10.58 12.83
N ASN A 255 -1.48 10.34 13.20
CA ASN A 255 -0.56 11.36 13.73
C ASN A 255 0.53 11.71 12.71
N ARG A 256 0.18 12.62 11.79
CA ARG A 256 1.12 13.08 10.75
C ARG A 256 2.36 13.76 11.31
N ALA A 257 2.25 14.50 12.42
CA ALA A 257 3.39 15.18 13.00
C ALA A 257 4.48 14.17 13.41
N ALA A 258 4.06 13.06 14.03
CA ALA A 258 4.96 11.96 14.38
C ALA A 258 5.54 11.25 13.15
N LEU A 259 4.73 10.99 12.12
CA LEU A 259 5.22 10.37 10.87
C LEU A 259 6.25 11.27 10.15
N LYS A 260 6.00 12.59 10.10
CA LYS A 260 6.94 13.54 9.51
C LYS A 260 8.24 13.60 10.32
N GLN A 261 8.15 13.65 11.65
CA GLN A 261 9.33 13.63 12.50
C GLN A 261 10.17 12.37 12.26
N ARG A 262 9.52 11.20 12.21
CA ARG A 262 10.21 9.94 11.95
C ARG A 262 10.81 9.88 10.56
N PHE A 263 10.14 10.45 9.57
CA PHE A 263 10.67 10.60 8.21
C PHE A 263 11.92 11.48 8.20
N ASP A 264 11.88 12.63 8.86
CA ASP A 264 13.04 13.54 8.94
C ASP A 264 14.23 12.86 9.65
N GLU A 265 13.97 12.03 10.67
CA GLU A 265 14.99 11.19 11.33
C GLU A 265 15.59 10.15 10.38
N LEU A 266 14.75 9.45 9.61
CA LEU A 266 15.20 8.44 8.65
C LEU A 266 16.00 9.06 7.50
N VAL A 267 15.63 10.27 7.07
CA VAL A 267 16.42 11.06 6.11
C VAL A 267 17.78 11.42 6.70
N LYS A 268 17.85 11.89 7.95
CA LYS A 268 19.14 12.18 8.61
C LYS A 268 20.01 10.94 8.79
N SER A 269 19.40 9.77 8.97
CA SER A 269 20.12 8.50 9.08
C SER A 269 20.48 7.87 7.72
N ASN A 270 20.28 8.58 6.60
CA ASN A 270 20.50 8.09 5.24
C ASN A 270 19.76 6.78 4.91
N ARG A 271 18.62 6.54 5.56
CA ARG A 271 17.72 5.42 5.25
C ARG A 271 16.67 5.80 4.21
N ILE A 272 16.43 7.10 4.02
CA ILE A 272 15.55 7.68 2.99
C ILE A 272 16.28 8.85 2.33
N ASN A 273 16.34 8.87 1.01
CA ASN A 273 16.81 10.05 0.26
C ASN A 273 15.63 10.66 -0.49
N PHE A 274 15.42 11.97 -0.30
CA PHE A 274 14.35 12.71 -0.95
C PHE A 274 14.94 13.67 -2.00
N VAL A 275 14.67 13.39 -3.28
CA VAL A 275 15.20 14.15 -4.43
C VAL A 275 14.04 14.70 -5.25
N THR A 276 14.20 15.91 -5.80
CA THR A 276 13.26 16.52 -6.73
C THR A 276 13.92 16.67 -8.10
N PHE A 277 13.37 16.03 -9.13
CA PHE A 277 13.89 16.19 -10.49
C PHE A 277 13.48 17.53 -11.11
N HIS A 278 14.41 18.13 -11.84
CA HIS A 278 14.24 19.33 -12.64
C HIS A 278 14.96 19.18 -13.99
N GLN A 279 14.69 20.06 -14.96
CA GLN A 279 15.25 19.92 -16.33
C GLN A 279 16.78 19.94 -16.37
N SER A 280 17.44 20.59 -15.41
CA SER A 280 18.91 20.60 -15.29
C SER A 280 19.46 19.43 -14.46
N PHE A 281 18.63 18.46 -14.04
CA PHE A 281 19.07 17.34 -13.21
C PHE A 281 19.57 16.23 -14.13
N SER A 282 20.83 15.84 -13.98
CA SER A 282 21.52 14.99 -14.96
C SER A 282 21.86 13.61 -14.42
N TYR A 283 22.37 12.73 -15.29
CA TYR A 283 22.92 11.43 -14.90
C TYR A 283 24.08 11.58 -13.91
N GLU A 284 24.91 12.62 -14.11
CA GLU A 284 26.10 12.91 -13.31
C GLU A 284 25.74 13.22 -11.85
N ASP A 285 24.55 13.79 -11.61
CA ASP A 285 24.03 14.06 -10.26
C ASP A 285 23.34 12.84 -9.63
N PHE A 286 22.74 11.97 -10.45
CA PHE A 286 21.91 10.86 -9.97
C PHE A 286 22.69 9.57 -9.76
N VAL A 287 23.57 9.20 -10.68
CA VAL A 287 24.25 7.89 -10.68
C VAL A 287 25.75 8.04 -10.42
N GLU A 288 26.49 8.71 -11.30
CA GLU A 288 27.92 9.03 -11.11
C GLU A 288 28.37 10.06 -12.14
N GLY A 289 29.27 10.96 -11.76
CA GLY A 289 29.74 12.05 -12.60
C GLY A 289 31.17 12.47 -12.30
N ILE A 290 31.84 13.03 -13.29
CA ILE A 290 33.21 13.55 -13.12
C ILE A 290 33.10 14.95 -12.51
N LYS A 291 33.61 15.15 -11.29
CA LYS A 291 33.65 16.47 -10.66
C LYS A 291 35.08 16.95 -10.50
N ALA A 292 35.25 18.25 -10.71
CA ALA A 292 36.52 18.92 -10.52
C ALA A 292 36.69 19.25 -9.03
N ASN A 293 37.59 18.55 -8.36
CA ASN A 293 37.98 18.85 -6.99
C ASN A 293 39.25 19.70 -6.99
N THR A 294 39.36 20.61 -6.04
CA THR A 294 40.55 21.46 -5.88
C THR A 294 41.19 21.13 -4.55
N ASP A 295 42.40 20.61 -4.58
CA ASP A 295 43.18 20.35 -3.36
C ASP A 295 43.52 21.67 -2.65
N GLU A 296 43.89 21.61 -1.37
CA GLU A 296 44.33 22.76 -0.56
C GLU A 296 45.50 23.56 -1.19
N ASN A 297 46.22 22.96 -2.15
CA ASN A 297 47.30 23.56 -2.93
C ASN A 297 46.86 24.15 -4.29
N GLY A 298 45.57 24.23 -4.59
CA GLY A 298 45.04 24.85 -5.81
C GLY A 298 45.16 24.01 -7.09
N LYS A 299 45.50 22.72 -6.98
CA LYS A 299 45.56 21.78 -8.11
C LYS A 299 44.18 21.17 -8.33
N ILE A 300 43.72 21.19 -9.59
CA ILE A 300 42.43 20.61 -9.99
C ILE A 300 42.62 19.11 -10.30
N SER A 301 41.90 18.24 -9.60
CA SER A 301 41.71 16.82 -9.93
C SER A 301 40.32 16.60 -10.52
N TYR A 302 40.18 15.59 -11.36
CA TYR A 302 38.89 15.17 -11.91
C TYR A 302 38.59 13.79 -11.37
N ASP A 303 37.76 13.73 -10.34
CA ASP A 303 37.42 12.49 -9.65
C ASP A 303 36.01 12.06 -10.04
N ILE A 304 35.79 10.74 -10.10
CA ILE A 304 34.46 10.19 -10.29
C ILE A 304 33.75 10.26 -8.95
N GLU A 305 32.74 11.10 -8.85
CA GLU A 305 31.88 11.18 -7.67
C GLU A 305 30.60 10.37 -7.88
N GLU A 306 30.22 9.64 -6.85
CA GLU A 306 29.00 8.84 -6.85
C GLU A 306 27.78 9.74 -6.66
N GLY A 307 26.77 9.55 -7.51
CA GLY A 307 25.49 10.22 -7.43
C GLY A 307 24.59 9.65 -6.34
N ILE A 308 23.50 10.36 -6.05
CA ILE A 308 22.62 10.10 -4.91
C ILE A 308 22.04 8.67 -4.94
N PHE A 309 21.73 8.14 -6.12
CA PHE A 309 21.17 6.79 -6.28
C PHE A 309 22.21 5.71 -6.03
N LYS A 310 23.43 5.88 -6.57
CA LYS A 310 24.52 4.91 -6.39
C LYS A 310 24.92 4.79 -4.92
N GLN A 311 25.10 5.92 -4.24
CA GLN A 311 25.34 5.97 -2.79
C GLN A 311 24.26 5.21 -2.00
N MET A 312 22.99 5.31 -2.43
CA MET A 312 21.88 4.61 -1.77
C MET A 312 21.92 3.09 -2.03
N CYS A 313 22.24 2.67 -3.26
CA CYS A 313 22.42 1.25 -3.59
C CYS A 313 23.57 0.62 -2.80
N ASP A 314 24.68 1.34 -2.64
CA ASP A 314 25.84 0.85 -1.89
C ASP A 314 25.57 0.80 -0.38
N ALA A 315 24.86 1.80 0.15
CA ALA A 315 24.37 1.76 1.53
C ALA A 315 23.44 0.56 1.78
N ALA A 316 22.55 0.24 0.83
CA ALA A 316 21.63 -0.89 0.93
C ALA A 316 22.32 -2.26 0.72
N SER A 317 23.36 -2.32 -0.12
CA SER A 317 24.10 -3.56 -0.42
C SER A 317 25.03 -3.99 0.72
N SER A 318 25.44 -3.02 1.56
CA SER A 318 26.19 -3.29 2.79
C SER A 318 25.33 -4.10 3.78
N ARG A 319 25.35 -5.43 3.63
CA ARG A 319 24.66 -6.37 4.53
C ARG A 319 25.14 -6.16 5.96
N VAL A 320 24.30 -5.56 6.79
CA VAL A 320 24.36 -5.80 8.22
C VAL A 320 23.86 -7.23 8.42
N VAL A 321 24.79 -8.17 8.65
CA VAL A 321 24.46 -9.49 9.17
C VAL A 321 24.00 -9.30 10.61
N THR A 322 22.74 -8.94 10.80
CA THR A 322 22.05 -9.22 12.07
C THR A 322 21.44 -10.60 11.91
N GLU A 323 22.16 -11.62 12.39
CA GLU A 323 21.46 -12.80 12.88
C GLU A 323 20.48 -12.28 13.95
N GLU A 324 19.19 -12.59 13.80
CA GLU A 324 18.20 -12.39 14.87
C GLU A 324 18.56 -13.33 16.02
N SER A 325 19.54 -12.94 16.84
CA SER A 325 19.65 -13.47 18.19
C SER A 325 18.59 -12.77 19.03
N ASP A 326 17.71 -13.53 19.68
CA ASP A 326 16.68 -13.08 20.64
C ASP A 326 17.23 -12.31 21.87
N LEU A 327 18.49 -11.87 21.84
CA LEU A 327 19.12 -11.08 22.87
C LEU A 327 19.00 -9.60 22.51
N SER A 328 18.00 -8.94 23.08
CA SER A 328 17.98 -7.47 23.16
C SER A 328 19.13 -7.00 24.06
N ILE A 329 20.32 -6.81 23.48
CA ILE A 329 21.44 -6.22 24.21
C ILE A 329 21.23 -4.71 24.23
N ASP A 330 20.85 -4.18 25.40
CA ASP A 330 20.82 -2.75 25.64
C ASP A 330 22.26 -2.20 25.72
N VAL A 331 22.66 -1.46 24.68
CA VAL A 331 23.98 -0.81 24.55
C VAL A 331 23.97 0.66 24.92
N SER A 332 22.83 1.22 25.37
CA SER A 332 22.67 2.66 25.65
C SER A 332 23.60 3.19 26.75
N SER A 333 24.06 2.31 27.63
CA SER A 333 24.96 2.63 28.76
C SER A 333 26.42 2.20 28.53
N ARG A 334 26.78 1.73 27.32
CA ARG A 334 28.08 1.11 27.05
C ARG A 334 28.84 1.83 25.95
N ASN A 335 30.15 1.97 26.14
CA ASN A 335 31.05 2.40 25.07
C ASN A 335 31.28 1.23 24.12
N VAL A 336 30.73 1.30 22.91
CA VAL A 336 30.91 0.28 21.87
C VAL A 336 32.14 0.64 21.04
N TRP A 337 33.13 -0.24 21.06
CA TRP A 337 34.35 -0.11 20.24
C TRP A 337 34.29 -1.13 19.11
N LYS A 338 34.32 -0.65 17.86
CA LYS A 338 34.37 -1.52 16.68
C LYS A 338 35.83 -1.84 16.35
N MET A 339 36.15 -3.13 16.36
CA MET A 339 37.43 -3.67 15.89
C MET A 339 37.18 -4.52 14.64
N SER A 340 38.00 -4.37 13.59
CA SER A 340 37.90 -5.18 12.37
C SER A 340 39.11 -6.09 12.25
N LEU A 341 38.90 -7.39 12.04
CA LEU A 341 39.95 -8.39 11.84
C LEU A 341 40.31 -8.53 10.35
N GLY A 342 40.74 -7.43 9.74
CA GLY A 342 41.13 -7.40 8.32
C GLY A 342 39.97 -7.59 7.34
N ASN A 343 40.29 -7.71 6.05
CA ASN A 343 39.34 -8.00 4.98
C ASN A 343 39.24 -9.53 4.79
N THR A 344 38.02 -10.07 4.72
CA THR A 344 37.78 -11.50 4.46
C THR A 344 37.96 -11.89 2.98
N GLN A 345 38.26 -10.93 2.12
CA GLN A 345 38.56 -11.16 0.70
C GLN A 345 39.96 -10.63 0.36
N GLY A 346 40.76 -11.44 -0.32
CA GLY A 346 42.14 -11.10 -0.74
C GLY A 346 43.22 -11.89 0.00
N GLU A 347 44.48 -11.46 -0.16
CA GLU A 347 45.66 -12.15 0.38
C GLU A 347 45.73 -12.16 1.91
N ASP A 348 45.00 -11.27 2.59
CA ASP A 348 45.00 -11.13 4.06
C ASP A 348 43.90 -11.96 4.76
N ALA A 349 43.11 -12.74 4.01
CA ALA A 349 42.02 -13.54 4.57
C ALA A 349 42.50 -14.56 5.64
N TYR A 350 43.76 -15.01 5.55
CA TYR A 350 44.35 -15.94 6.52
C TYR A 350 44.43 -15.38 7.94
N VAL A 351 44.49 -14.03 8.10
CA VAL A 351 44.58 -13.39 9.42
C VAL A 351 43.28 -13.60 10.19
N TYR A 352 42.15 -13.52 9.52
CA TYR A 352 40.84 -13.78 10.11
C TYR A 352 40.73 -15.22 10.58
N ASP A 353 41.01 -16.18 9.69
CA ASP A 353 40.90 -17.61 9.99
C ASP A 353 41.82 -18.03 11.14
N HIS A 354 43.07 -17.55 11.13
CA HIS A 354 44.05 -17.87 12.18
C HIS A 354 43.67 -17.28 13.55
N CYS A 355 43.13 -16.06 13.60
CA CYS A 355 42.68 -15.42 14.84
C CYS A 355 41.49 -16.17 15.46
N ILE A 356 40.55 -16.64 14.62
CA ILE A 356 39.40 -17.43 15.06
C ILE A 356 39.85 -18.81 15.56
N GLU A 357 40.73 -19.50 14.84
CA GLU A 357 41.23 -20.83 15.23
C GLU A 357 41.98 -20.81 16.56
N HIS A 358 42.78 -19.76 16.81
CA HIS A 358 43.63 -19.64 18.00
C HIS A 358 43.04 -18.76 19.10
N ASN A 359 41.79 -18.30 18.93
CA ASN A 359 41.01 -17.52 19.89
C ASN A 359 41.73 -16.26 20.42
N TYR A 360 42.29 -15.45 19.52
CA TYR A 360 42.88 -14.14 19.85
C TYR A 360 42.53 -13.07 18.82
N ILE A 361 42.74 -11.80 19.16
CA ILE A 361 42.50 -10.65 18.26
C ILE A 361 43.84 -10.03 17.89
N ALA A 362 44.14 -9.94 16.60
CA ALA A 362 45.35 -9.28 16.12
C ALA A 362 45.13 -7.77 15.92
N LEU A 363 46.03 -6.96 16.47
CA LEU A 363 46.08 -5.51 16.24
C LEU A 363 47.24 -5.22 15.29
N GLY A 364 46.98 -4.49 14.20
CA GLY A 364 48.01 -4.12 13.21
C GLY A 364 49.07 -3.13 13.72
N TYR A 365 49.10 -2.86 15.02
CA TYR A 365 49.98 -1.90 15.68
C TYR A 365 50.40 -2.45 17.06
N GLY A 366 51.61 -2.12 17.51
CA GLY A 366 52.17 -2.63 18.79
C GLY A 366 53.01 -3.89 18.68
N GLY A 367 53.18 -4.48 17.49
CA GLY A 367 54.12 -5.60 17.28
C GLY A 367 53.87 -6.76 18.26
N THR A 368 54.92 -7.16 18.99
CA THR A 368 54.89 -8.25 19.98
C THR A 368 54.74 -7.77 21.42
N ILE A 369 54.24 -6.55 21.64
CA ILE A 369 54.05 -6.00 22.99
C ILE A 369 52.87 -6.71 23.66
N ASP A 370 53.10 -7.25 24.85
CA ASP A 370 52.03 -7.79 25.69
C ASP A 370 51.35 -6.66 26.49
N PHE A 371 50.05 -6.50 26.29
CA PHE A 371 49.22 -5.50 26.97
C PHE A 371 48.33 -6.11 28.07
N SER A 372 48.48 -7.39 28.38
CA SER A 372 47.60 -8.12 29.30
C SER A 372 47.55 -7.54 30.72
N GLY A 373 48.57 -6.79 31.14
CA GLY A 373 48.63 -6.11 32.44
C GLY A 373 48.34 -4.60 32.43
N ALA A 374 47.81 -4.02 31.35
CA ALA A 374 47.58 -2.58 31.24
C ALA A 374 46.09 -2.22 31.28
N ASP A 375 45.66 -1.59 32.38
CA ASP A 375 44.25 -1.21 32.60
C ASP A 375 43.98 0.27 32.29
N SER A 376 45.02 1.03 31.93
CA SER A 376 44.91 2.46 31.68
C SER A 376 45.66 2.93 30.43
N ARG A 377 45.17 4.00 29.80
CA ARG A 377 45.84 4.67 28.66
C ARG A 377 47.28 5.07 28.99
N LYS A 378 47.58 5.41 30.24
CA LYS A 378 48.93 5.77 30.68
C LYS A 378 49.88 4.57 30.65
N GLU A 379 49.42 3.41 31.08
CA GLU A 379 50.21 2.17 31.08
C GLU A 379 50.41 1.66 29.65
N ILE A 380 49.38 1.70 28.80
CA ILE A 380 49.50 1.37 27.39
C ILE A 380 50.53 2.28 26.71
N THR A 381 50.44 3.60 26.94
CA THR A 381 51.41 4.58 26.38
C THR A 381 52.84 4.31 26.88
N LYS A 382 53.00 3.87 28.13
CA LYS A 382 54.30 3.50 28.70
C LYS A 382 54.86 2.25 28.01
N LEU A 383 54.07 1.20 27.84
CA LEU A 383 54.48 -0.02 27.15
C LEU A 383 54.90 0.24 25.69
N TYR A 384 54.17 1.10 24.97
CA TYR A 384 54.57 1.52 23.63
C TYR A 384 55.91 2.27 23.62
N ARG A 385 56.14 3.17 24.57
CA ARG A 385 57.42 3.90 24.68
C ARG A 385 58.57 2.99 25.05
N ASP A 386 58.35 2.06 26.00
CA ASP A 386 59.36 1.09 26.45
C ASP A 386 59.75 0.13 25.31
N ALA A 387 58.83 -0.13 24.38
CA ALA A 387 59.07 -0.91 23.17
C ALA A 387 59.58 -0.07 21.97
N GLY A 388 59.88 1.22 22.15
CA GLY A 388 60.52 2.07 21.15
C GLY A 388 59.57 2.73 20.13
N PHE A 389 58.26 2.72 20.37
CA PHE A 389 57.28 3.37 19.49
C PHE A 389 57.00 4.83 19.89
N THR A 390 56.99 5.73 18.93
CA THR A 390 56.64 7.15 19.10
C THR A 390 55.14 7.36 18.92
N ILE A 391 54.42 7.77 19.98
CA ILE A 391 52.99 8.08 19.91
C ILE A 391 52.81 9.60 19.76
N GLU A 392 52.33 10.07 18.61
CA GLU A 392 51.95 11.47 18.40
C GLU A 392 50.60 11.77 19.05
N THR A 393 50.58 12.64 20.06
CA THR A 393 49.33 13.16 20.65
C THR A 393 48.74 14.24 19.73
N LYS A 394 47.71 13.91 18.95
CA LYS A 394 46.85 14.94 18.34
C LYS A 394 46.09 15.68 19.44
N ALA A 395 46.26 17.00 19.47
CA ALA A 395 45.60 17.91 20.40
C ALA A 395 44.07 17.88 20.23
N THR A 396 43.39 18.00 21.36
CA THR A 396 41.95 18.10 21.57
C THR A 396 41.28 19.04 20.55
N ILE A 397 40.36 18.52 19.74
CA ILE A 397 39.37 19.37 19.06
C ILE A 397 38.29 19.67 20.10
N THR A 398 38.29 20.91 20.56
CA THR A 398 37.25 21.50 21.38
C THR A 398 35.96 21.63 20.56
N THR A 399 34.87 21.06 21.05
CA THR A 399 33.50 21.54 20.81
C THR A 399 32.77 21.58 22.13
#